data_AF-A0AAD5PPP9-F1
#
_entry.id   AF-A0AAD5PPP9-F1
#
_cell.length_a   1.000
_cell.length_b   1.000
_cell.length_c   1.000
_cell.angle_alpha   90.00
_cell.angle_beta   90.00
_cell.angle_gamma   90.00
#
_symmetry.space_group_name_H-M   'P 1'
#
loop_
_entity.id
_entity.type
_entity.pdbx_description
1 polymer ?
#
loop_
_entity_poly.entity_id
_entity_poly.type
_entity_poly.pdbx_seq_one_letter_code
_entity_poly.pdbx_strand_id
1 'polypeptide(L)'
;MERTRTTAVFLLLAVAVLTVEGGSISKRQVGFVGGFSPAKVDDPDVLKMADFATTAVSASSNSGPLKLIKIVKAETQVVAGTNYKLNLELANTNAGANAAPIPCEVVIFDQPWTNTRKMIRSSCSPKRKTTRQIPGGSSPLTGGFSPLDVNSANVKEIASFATTAISANTNAGPATLAKVIKAESQVVAGTNFKLTIEVDPVDGDNLLCEVIVFDQPWTNTRKLSESKCFPAKNLLVKVAEAPHSDTQVKTAKK
;
A
#
# COMPACT_ATOMS: atom_id res chain seq x y z
N MET A 1 11.87 96.10 -15.49
CA MET A 1 12.20 95.15 -16.56
C MET A 1 13.14 94.12 -15.95
N GLU A 2 12.63 93.06 -15.31
CA GLU A 2 13.32 91.77 -15.17
C GLU A 2 12.31 90.76 -14.62
N ARG A 3 12.37 89.54 -15.14
CA ARG A 3 11.35 88.49 -15.04
C ARG A 3 11.71 87.48 -13.95
N THR A 4 10.79 86.53 -13.74
CA THR A 4 10.99 85.16 -13.22
C THR A 4 11.16 85.02 -11.70
N ARG A 5 10.58 84.03 -10.99
CA ARG A 5 9.97 82.76 -11.39
C ARG A 5 9.12 82.22 -10.23
N THR A 6 7.85 81.97 -10.51
CA THR A 6 6.88 81.28 -9.64
C THR A 6 7.27 79.81 -9.51
N THR A 7 7.59 79.32 -8.32
CA THR A 7 7.76 77.89 -8.05
C THR A 7 6.44 77.30 -7.59
N ALA A 8 5.70 76.72 -8.53
CA ALA A 8 4.52 75.91 -8.25
C ALA A 8 4.97 74.59 -7.60
N VAL A 9 4.62 74.39 -6.33
CA VAL A 9 4.81 73.13 -5.61
C VAL A 9 3.70 72.18 -6.05
N PHE A 10 4.01 71.31 -7.02
CA PHE A 10 3.13 70.21 -7.43
C PHE A 10 3.25 69.08 -6.40
N LEU A 11 2.27 69.00 -5.51
CA LEU A 11 2.08 67.90 -4.57
C LEU A 11 1.52 66.69 -5.34
N LEU A 12 2.40 65.78 -5.77
CA LEU A 12 2.04 64.51 -6.38
C LEU A 12 1.47 63.57 -5.30
N LEU A 13 0.15 63.55 -5.15
CA LEU A 13 -0.58 62.49 -4.46
C LEU A 13 -0.51 61.21 -5.31
N ALA A 14 0.40 60.31 -4.97
CA ALA A 14 0.43 58.97 -5.51
C ALA A 14 -0.75 58.16 -4.93
N VAL A 15 -1.86 58.10 -5.67
CA VAL A 15 -2.95 57.16 -5.39
C VAL A 15 -2.49 55.78 -5.83
N ALA A 16 -2.08 54.95 -4.87
CA ALA A 16 -1.81 53.54 -5.12
C ALA A 16 -3.15 52.84 -5.42
N VAL A 17 -3.42 52.60 -6.70
CA VAL A 17 -4.51 51.75 -7.13
C VAL A 17 -4.12 50.31 -6.77
N LEU A 18 -4.74 49.77 -5.73
CA LEU A 18 -4.70 48.33 -5.44
C LEU A 18 -5.50 47.63 -6.54
N THR A 19 -4.83 47.26 -7.62
CA THR A 19 -5.36 46.31 -8.59
C THR A 19 -5.50 44.98 -7.87
N VAL A 20 -6.74 44.63 -7.50
CA VAL A 20 -7.10 43.27 -7.11
C VAL A 20 -6.83 42.39 -8.33
N GLU A 21 -5.70 41.71 -8.32
CA GLU A 21 -5.45 40.64 -9.27
C GLU A 21 -6.56 39.60 -9.07
N GLY A 22 -7.34 39.40 -10.13
CA GLY A 22 -8.35 38.37 -10.20
C GLY A 22 -7.69 37.03 -9.97
N GLY A 23 -7.74 36.56 -8.72
CA GLY A 23 -7.38 35.21 -8.36
C GLY A 23 -8.18 34.27 -9.25
N SER A 24 -7.48 33.56 -10.14
CA SER A 24 -8.07 32.48 -10.90
C SER A 24 -8.77 31.56 -9.91
N ILE A 25 -10.08 31.42 -10.07
CA ILE A 25 -10.87 30.40 -9.39
C ILE A 25 -10.32 29.06 -9.89
N SER A 26 -9.28 28.57 -9.21
CA SER A 26 -8.80 27.22 -9.37
C SER A 26 -10.02 26.36 -9.10
N LYS A 27 -10.50 25.64 -10.13
CA LYS A 27 -11.57 24.65 -10.02
C LYS A 27 -11.32 23.89 -8.72
N ARG A 28 -12.11 24.19 -7.67
CA ARG A 28 -12.15 23.35 -6.48
C ARG A 28 -12.70 22.04 -7.01
N GLN A 29 -11.79 21.12 -7.28
CA GLN A 29 -12.15 19.76 -7.58
C GLN A 29 -12.88 19.29 -6.31
N VAL A 30 -14.21 19.24 -6.39
CA VAL A 30 -15.05 18.78 -5.29
C VAL A 30 -14.76 17.30 -5.16
N GLY A 31 -13.72 16.98 -4.39
CA GLY A 31 -13.37 15.62 -4.02
C GLY A 31 -14.48 15.09 -3.14
N PHE A 32 -15.09 14.00 -3.57
CA PHE A 32 -16.00 13.21 -2.72
C PHE A 32 -15.28 12.93 -1.40
N VAL A 33 -15.84 13.41 -0.30
CA VAL A 33 -15.24 13.28 1.04
C VAL A 33 -15.14 11.79 1.39
N GLY A 34 -13.91 11.27 1.48
CA GLY A 34 -13.62 9.92 1.96
C GLY A 34 -12.69 9.08 1.05
N GLY A 35 -12.53 9.41 -0.23
CA GLY A 35 -11.64 8.69 -1.16
C GLY A 35 -10.29 9.38 -1.36
N PHE A 36 -9.31 8.65 -1.90
CA PHE A 36 -8.11 9.28 -2.46
C PHE A 36 -8.49 10.17 -3.64
N SER A 37 -7.99 11.39 -3.62
CA SER A 37 -8.19 12.39 -4.66
C SER A 37 -6.83 12.82 -5.23
N PRO A 38 -6.72 13.09 -6.54
CA PRO A 38 -5.46 13.54 -7.13
C PRO A 38 -4.94 14.79 -6.44
N ALA A 39 -3.66 14.78 -6.09
CA ALA A 39 -2.94 15.92 -5.55
C ALA A 39 -1.85 16.36 -6.52
N LYS A 40 -1.49 17.64 -6.42
CA LYS A 40 -0.41 18.23 -7.21
C LYS A 40 0.94 17.70 -6.72
N VAL A 41 1.80 17.26 -7.64
CA VAL A 41 3.12 16.71 -7.30
C VAL A 41 4.11 17.78 -6.82
N ASP A 42 3.85 19.03 -7.19
CA ASP A 42 4.56 20.25 -6.79
C ASP A 42 4.01 20.89 -5.50
N ASP A 43 2.99 20.29 -4.89
CA ASP A 43 2.44 20.77 -3.62
C ASP A 43 3.50 20.66 -2.50
N PRO A 44 3.71 21.70 -1.69
CA PRO A 44 4.75 21.71 -0.65
C PRO A 44 4.59 20.59 0.37
N ASP A 45 3.36 20.15 0.67
CA ASP A 45 3.14 19.05 1.62
C ASP A 45 3.38 17.69 0.97
N VAL A 46 3.09 17.56 -0.33
CA VAL A 46 3.47 16.38 -1.13
C VAL A 46 4.98 16.24 -1.22
N LEU A 47 5.71 17.36 -1.43
CA LEU A 47 7.17 17.37 -1.47
C LEU A 47 7.77 16.94 -0.13
N LYS A 48 7.29 17.52 0.99
CA LYS A 48 7.71 17.11 2.35
C LYS A 48 7.45 15.62 2.61
N MET A 49 6.31 15.10 2.14
CA MET A 49 5.99 13.67 2.27
C MET A 49 6.88 12.80 1.40
N ALA A 50 7.21 13.23 0.18
CA ALA A 50 8.14 12.52 -0.68
C ALA A 50 9.55 12.45 -0.07
N ASP A 51 10.02 13.54 0.54
CA ASP A 51 11.30 13.56 1.26
C ASP A 51 11.30 12.62 2.45
N PHE A 52 10.27 12.71 3.31
CA PHE A 52 10.10 11.80 4.44
C PHE A 52 10.07 10.34 3.99
N ALA A 53 9.32 10.03 2.93
CA ALA A 53 9.24 8.68 2.41
C ALA A 53 10.56 8.20 1.84
N THR A 54 11.31 9.04 1.14
CA THR A 54 12.62 8.69 0.60
C THR A 54 13.58 8.34 1.73
N THR A 55 13.61 9.15 2.80
CA THR A 55 14.42 8.86 4.00
C THR A 55 13.99 7.54 4.64
N ALA A 56 12.70 7.36 4.91
CA ALA A 56 12.19 6.15 5.56
C ALA A 56 12.44 4.87 4.74
N VAL A 57 12.20 4.92 3.43
CA VAL A 57 12.45 3.78 2.53
C VAL A 57 13.94 3.49 2.45
N SER A 58 14.79 4.52 2.32
CA SER A 58 16.25 4.35 2.29
C SER A 58 16.78 3.69 3.56
N ALA A 59 16.25 4.04 4.73
CA ALA A 59 16.63 3.44 6.02
C ALA A 59 16.17 1.98 6.14
N SER A 60 15.01 1.64 5.57
CA SER A 60 14.50 0.26 5.54
C SER A 60 15.09 -0.62 4.42
N SER A 61 15.87 -0.03 3.51
CA SER A 61 16.36 -0.71 2.32
C SER A 61 17.71 -1.36 2.57
N ASN A 62 17.81 -2.67 2.31
CA ASN A 62 19.08 -3.40 2.31
C ASN A 62 19.98 -3.04 1.10
N SER A 63 19.49 -2.23 0.17
CA SER A 63 20.19 -1.89 -1.08
C SER A 63 21.04 -0.60 -0.98
N GLY A 64 21.07 0.07 0.17
CA GLY A 64 21.81 1.31 0.38
C GLY A 64 20.97 2.58 0.21
N PRO A 65 21.61 3.77 0.22
CA PRO A 65 20.91 5.05 0.20
C PRO A 65 20.13 5.20 -1.10
N LEU A 66 18.88 5.64 -0.97
CA LEU A 66 18.02 5.93 -2.10
C LEU A 66 17.83 7.44 -2.22
N LYS A 67 17.90 7.95 -3.45
CA LYS A 67 17.64 9.35 -3.78
C LYS A 67 16.35 9.46 -4.58
N LEU A 68 15.50 10.43 -4.22
CA LEU A 68 14.31 10.75 -5.00
C LEU A 68 14.72 11.32 -6.36
N ILE A 69 14.26 10.68 -7.44
CA ILE A 69 14.40 11.20 -8.80
C ILE A 69 13.18 12.06 -9.13
N LYS A 70 11.99 11.48 -8.94
CA LYS A 70 10.73 12.10 -9.37
C LYS A 70 9.53 11.56 -8.60
N ILE A 71 8.55 12.43 -8.41
CA ILE A 71 7.19 12.07 -8.00
C ILE A 71 6.36 11.84 -9.27
N VAL A 72 5.93 10.61 -9.49
CA VAL A 72 5.15 10.20 -10.69
C VAL A 72 3.67 10.51 -10.50
N LYS A 73 3.15 10.30 -9.29
CA LYS A 73 1.74 10.51 -8.96
C LYS A 73 1.62 10.85 -7.48
N ALA A 74 0.70 11.76 -7.15
CA ALA A 74 0.33 12.07 -5.78
C ALA A 74 -1.20 12.02 -5.65
N GLU A 75 -1.66 11.41 -4.57
CA GLU A 75 -3.07 11.38 -4.18
C GLU A 75 -3.18 11.65 -2.69
N THR A 76 -4.22 12.37 -2.28
CA THR A 76 -4.49 12.70 -0.88
C THR A 76 -5.88 12.23 -0.48
N GLN A 77 -6.01 11.78 0.76
CA GLN A 77 -7.28 11.42 1.36
C GLN A 77 -7.36 12.07 2.74
N VAL A 78 -8.41 12.87 2.94
CA VAL A 78 -8.69 13.51 4.22
C VAL A 78 -9.38 12.51 5.16
N VAL A 79 -8.81 12.34 6.35
CA VAL A 79 -9.33 11.51 7.45
C VAL A 79 -9.24 12.32 8.76
N ALA A 80 -8.97 11.70 9.92
CA ALA A 80 -8.52 12.41 11.12
C ALA A 80 -7.05 12.87 11.00
N GLY A 81 -6.72 13.55 9.89
CA GLY A 81 -5.36 13.79 9.39
C GLY A 81 -5.38 13.70 7.86
N THR A 82 -4.22 13.51 7.24
CA THR A 82 -4.13 13.36 5.78
C THR A 82 -3.30 12.12 5.43
N ASN A 83 -3.88 11.23 4.63
CA ASN A 83 -3.14 10.16 3.97
C ASN A 83 -2.61 10.66 2.62
N TYR A 84 -1.30 10.55 2.41
CA TYR A 84 -0.63 10.82 1.14
C TYR A 84 -0.24 9.50 0.50
N LYS A 85 -0.80 9.21 -0.66
CA LYS A 85 -0.39 8.08 -1.51
C LYS A 85 0.48 8.60 -2.65
N LEU A 86 1.75 8.25 -2.64
CA LEU A 86 2.74 8.74 -3.60
C LEU A 86 3.34 7.59 -4.40
N ASN A 87 3.46 7.78 -5.71
CA ASN A 87 4.30 6.95 -6.57
C ASN A 87 5.60 7.70 -6.84
N LEU A 88 6.70 7.16 -6.35
CA LEU A 88 8.04 7.75 -6.40
C LEU A 88 8.93 6.92 -7.31
N GLU A 89 9.86 7.57 -8.00
CA GLU A 89 10.99 6.92 -8.65
C GLU A 89 12.25 7.22 -7.84
N LEU A 90 12.89 6.18 -7.32
CA LEU A 90 14.09 6.29 -6.50
C LEU A 90 15.31 5.74 -7.25
N ALA A 91 16.43 6.44 -7.15
CA ALA A 91 17.74 5.96 -7.60
C ALA A 91 18.51 5.37 -6.42
N ASN A 92 19.13 4.22 -6.61
CA ASN A 92 20.11 3.72 -5.65
C ASN A 92 21.44 4.44 -5.90
N THR A 93 21.99 5.10 -4.87
CA THR A 93 23.26 5.84 -4.98
C THR A 93 24.47 4.92 -5.13
N ASN A 94 24.36 3.67 -4.71
CA ASN A 94 25.42 2.66 -4.81
C ASN A 94 25.37 1.90 -6.13
N ALA A 95 24.29 2.05 -6.90
CA ALA A 95 24.18 1.45 -8.20
C ALA A 95 24.82 2.41 -9.23
N GLY A 96 25.70 1.90 -10.09
CA GLY A 96 26.40 2.71 -11.10
C GLY A 96 25.45 3.50 -12.00
N ALA A 97 25.97 4.47 -12.74
CA ALA A 97 25.21 5.47 -13.52
C ALA A 97 24.13 4.93 -14.49
N ASN A 98 24.10 3.61 -14.74
CA ASN A 98 23.12 2.92 -15.60
C ASN A 98 22.02 2.18 -14.83
N ALA A 99 21.89 2.40 -13.52
CA ALA A 99 20.86 1.77 -12.71
C ALA A 99 19.46 2.30 -13.07
N ALA A 100 18.54 1.38 -13.37
CA ALA A 100 17.16 1.75 -13.64
C ALA A 100 16.50 2.32 -12.37
N PRO A 101 15.69 3.39 -12.49
CA PRO A 101 14.89 3.89 -11.37
C PRO A 101 14.02 2.79 -10.77
N ILE A 102 13.97 2.75 -9.44
CA ILE A 102 13.13 1.82 -8.69
C ILE A 102 11.80 2.54 -8.42
N PRO A 103 10.69 2.10 -9.04
CA PRO A 103 9.40 2.63 -8.72
C PRO A 103 8.97 2.13 -7.33
N CYS A 104 8.47 3.07 -6.53
CA CYS A 104 7.99 2.85 -5.18
C CYS A 104 6.59 3.44 -5.04
N GLU A 105 5.65 2.66 -4.52
CA GLU A 105 4.37 3.16 -4.01
C GLU A 105 4.47 3.28 -2.49
N VAL A 106 4.22 4.46 -1.97
CA VAL A 106 4.25 4.74 -0.53
C VAL A 106 2.93 5.37 -0.08
N VAL A 107 2.53 5.08 1.15
CA VAL A 107 1.38 5.69 1.83
C VAL A 107 1.84 6.21 3.17
N ILE A 108 1.62 7.51 3.40
CA ILE A 108 2.10 8.22 4.59
C ILE A 108 0.90 8.87 5.24
N PHE A 109 0.78 8.75 6.57
CA PHE A 109 -0.16 9.51 7.37
C PHE A 109 0.54 10.71 7.99
N ASP A 110 -0.04 11.89 7.84
CA ASP A 110 0.43 13.13 8.46
C ASP A 110 -0.71 13.79 9.24
N GLN A 111 -0.43 14.14 10.48
CA GLN A 111 -1.34 14.84 11.37
C GLN A 111 -0.58 15.98 12.08
N PRO A 112 -0.59 17.20 11.50
CA PRO A 112 0.25 18.30 11.97
C PRO A 112 -0.02 18.72 13.43
N TRP A 113 -1.28 18.73 13.87
CA TRP A 113 -1.66 19.18 15.21
C TRP A 113 -1.25 18.23 16.34
N THR A 114 -0.84 17.00 16.02
CA THR A 114 -0.23 16.06 16.97
C THR A 114 1.24 15.79 16.66
N ASN A 115 1.82 16.45 15.65
CA ASN A 115 3.14 16.14 15.09
C ASN A 115 3.33 14.65 14.75
N THR A 116 2.25 13.97 14.37
CA THR A 116 2.31 12.54 14.03
C THR A 116 2.55 12.40 12.54
N ARG A 117 3.69 11.80 12.17
CA ARG A 117 3.97 11.35 10.81
C ARG A 117 4.39 9.90 10.80
N LYS A 118 3.70 9.07 10.01
CA LYS A 118 3.95 7.62 9.97
C LYS A 118 3.92 7.09 8.55
N MET A 119 4.90 6.25 8.22
CA MET A 119 4.85 5.44 7.00
C MET A 119 3.84 4.30 7.23
N ILE A 120 2.70 4.33 6.54
CA ILE A 120 1.69 3.26 6.61
C ILE A 120 2.13 2.07 5.76
N ARG A 121 2.59 2.34 4.54
CA ARG A 121 3.00 1.30 3.59
C ARG A 121 4.09 1.81 2.67
N SER A 122 5.02 0.94 2.34
CA SER A 122 6.01 1.17 1.29
C SER A 122 6.18 -0.10 0.47
N SER A 123 6.10 0.02 -0.85
CA SER A 123 6.34 -1.08 -1.79
C SER A 123 7.21 -0.59 -2.92
N CYS A 124 8.47 -1.04 -2.94
CA CYS A 124 9.43 -0.73 -3.99
C CYS A 124 9.71 -2.01 -4.79
N SER A 125 9.58 -1.95 -6.11
CA SER A 125 9.81 -3.11 -6.96
C SER A 125 10.55 -2.70 -8.23
N PRO A 126 11.80 -3.12 -8.42
CA PRO A 126 12.52 -2.86 -9.66
C PRO A 126 11.75 -3.45 -10.84
N LYS A 127 11.37 -2.60 -11.80
CA LYS A 127 10.84 -3.08 -13.09
C LYS A 127 12.01 -3.74 -13.83
N ARG A 128 12.17 -5.06 -13.69
CA ARG A 128 13.06 -5.81 -14.59
C ARG A 128 12.54 -5.60 -16.01
N LYS A 129 13.41 -5.16 -16.92
CA LYS A 129 13.11 -5.09 -18.35
C LYS A 129 12.98 -6.52 -18.88
N THR A 130 11.85 -7.18 -18.63
CA THR A 130 11.51 -8.40 -19.36
C THR A 130 10.94 -7.95 -20.68
N THR A 131 11.81 -7.89 -21.70
CA THR A 131 11.39 -7.79 -23.10
C THR A 131 10.52 -9.00 -23.43
N ARG A 132 9.21 -8.83 -23.33
CA ARG A 132 8.18 -9.47 -24.16
C ARG A 132 6.91 -8.66 -23.97
N GLN A 133 6.74 -7.67 -24.85
CA GLN A 133 5.49 -6.96 -24.99
C GLN A 133 4.43 -7.98 -25.44
N ILE A 134 3.51 -8.31 -24.53
CA ILE A 134 2.16 -8.72 -24.92
C ILE A 134 1.28 -7.54 -24.49
N PRO A 135 0.74 -6.76 -25.43
CA PRO A 135 -0.18 -5.67 -25.10
C PRO A 135 -1.50 -6.30 -24.64
N GLY A 136 -1.78 -6.23 -23.34
CA GLY A 136 -2.99 -6.79 -22.75
C GLY A 136 -3.01 -6.99 -21.24
N GLY A 137 -2.03 -6.48 -20.48
CA GLY A 137 -2.06 -6.54 -19.02
C GLY A 137 -2.91 -5.42 -18.45
N SER A 138 -4.18 -5.71 -18.16
CA SER A 138 -5.03 -4.85 -17.35
C SER A 138 -4.28 -4.42 -16.08
N SER A 139 -4.20 -3.11 -15.84
CA SER A 139 -3.81 -2.61 -14.52
C SER A 139 -4.77 -3.23 -13.49
N PRO A 140 -4.29 -3.82 -12.39
CA PRO A 140 -5.18 -4.35 -11.37
C PRO A 140 -6.07 -3.20 -10.88
N LEU A 141 -7.37 -3.35 -11.10
CA LEU A 141 -8.38 -2.34 -10.76
C LEU A 141 -8.22 -2.00 -9.27
N THR A 142 -7.87 -0.75 -9.00
CA THR A 142 -7.66 -0.18 -7.67
C THR A 142 -8.97 -0.29 -6.88
N GLY A 143 -9.08 -1.32 -6.04
CA GLY A 143 -10.25 -1.57 -5.19
C GLY A 143 -10.47 -3.05 -4.84
N GLY A 144 -9.94 -3.98 -5.65
CA GLY A 144 -9.99 -5.42 -5.37
C GLY A 144 -8.90 -5.90 -4.41
N PHE A 145 -9.04 -7.14 -3.93
CA PHE A 145 -7.95 -7.84 -3.26
C PHE A 145 -6.78 -8.06 -4.22
N SER A 146 -5.57 -7.77 -3.75
CA SER A 146 -4.32 -7.92 -4.48
C SER A 146 -3.45 -8.98 -3.79
N PRO A 147 -2.78 -9.87 -4.53
CA PRO A 147 -1.93 -10.91 -3.92
C PRO A 147 -0.79 -10.31 -3.10
N LEU A 148 -0.54 -10.90 -1.94
CA LEU A 148 0.59 -10.59 -1.05
C LEU A 148 1.53 -11.79 -0.95
N ASP A 149 2.81 -11.51 -0.70
CA ASP A 149 3.78 -12.55 -0.38
C ASP A 149 3.50 -13.13 1.02
N VAL A 150 3.21 -14.43 1.06
CA VAL A 150 2.92 -15.21 2.26
C VAL A 150 4.09 -15.24 3.25
N ASN A 151 5.32 -15.03 2.77
CA ASN A 151 6.52 -15.07 3.61
C ASN A 151 6.87 -13.72 4.26
N SER A 152 6.17 -12.65 3.88
CA SER A 152 6.42 -11.32 4.42
C SER A 152 6.13 -11.24 5.93
N ALA A 153 6.95 -10.47 6.65
CA ALA A 153 6.82 -10.33 8.11
C ALA A 153 5.42 -9.85 8.54
N ASN A 154 4.85 -8.91 7.78
CA ASN A 154 3.51 -8.39 8.02
C ASN A 154 2.43 -9.50 7.89
N VAL A 155 2.50 -10.32 6.83
CA VAL A 155 1.53 -11.42 6.66
C VAL A 155 1.65 -12.44 7.80
N LYS A 156 2.87 -12.75 8.27
CA LYS A 156 3.08 -13.64 9.41
C LYS A 156 2.49 -13.07 10.71
N GLU A 157 2.64 -11.77 10.94
CA GLU A 157 2.06 -11.09 12.10
C GLU A 157 0.52 -11.11 12.06
N ILE A 158 -0.07 -10.80 10.90
CA ILE A 158 -1.52 -10.84 10.72
C ILE A 158 -2.06 -12.28 10.83
N ALA A 159 -1.35 -13.28 10.30
CA ALA A 159 -1.72 -14.68 10.42
C ALA A 159 -1.67 -15.14 11.89
N SER A 160 -0.63 -14.75 12.64
CA SER A 160 -0.51 -15.05 14.07
C SER A 160 -1.68 -14.45 14.86
N PHE A 161 -2.00 -13.18 14.62
CA PHE A 161 -3.17 -12.53 15.21
C PHE A 161 -4.47 -13.27 14.87
N ALA A 162 -4.65 -13.65 13.59
CA ALA A 162 -5.84 -14.37 13.14
C ALA A 162 -5.98 -15.73 13.85
N THR A 163 -4.89 -16.50 14.00
CA THR A 163 -4.90 -17.77 14.73
C THR A 163 -5.31 -17.57 16.18
N THR A 164 -4.73 -16.59 16.88
CA THR A 164 -5.12 -16.30 18.26
C THR A 164 -6.60 -15.90 18.37
N ALA A 165 -7.08 -15.08 17.44
CA ALA A 165 -8.48 -14.65 17.41
C ALA A 165 -9.44 -15.81 17.08
N ILE A 166 -9.05 -16.74 16.20
CA ILE A 166 -9.83 -17.95 15.91
C ILE A 166 -9.91 -18.84 17.14
N SER A 167 -8.79 -19.09 17.82
CA SER A 167 -8.78 -19.91 19.05
C SER A 167 -9.61 -19.30 20.17
N ALA A 168 -9.69 -17.96 20.26
CA ALA A 168 -10.54 -17.29 21.23
C ALA A 168 -12.04 -17.36 20.88
N ASN A 169 -12.38 -17.42 19.59
CA ASN A 169 -13.76 -17.37 19.09
C ASN A 169 -14.36 -18.74 18.76
N THR A 170 -13.57 -19.80 18.78
CA THR A 170 -14.02 -21.17 18.47
C THR A 170 -13.93 -22.05 19.70
N ASN A 171 -14.91 -22.96 19.84
CA ASN A 171 -14.88 -24.00 20.88
C ASN A 171 -13.82 -25.09 20.61
N ALA A 172 -12.95 -24.90 19.62
CA ALA A 172 -11.96 -25.88 19.17
C ALA A 172 -10.66 -25.88 20.01
N GLY A 173 -10.57 -25.03 21.04
CA GLY A 173 -9.42 -24.97 21.92
C GLY A 173 -8.24 -24.16 21.36
N PRO A 174 -7.11 -24.12 22.09
CA PRO A 174 -5.91 -23.43 21.64
C PRO A 174 -5.39 -24.06 20.34
N ALA A 175 -5.03 -23.21 19.37
CA ALA A 175 -4.56 -23.67 18.08
C ALA A 175 -3.33 -22.87 17.64
N THR A 176 -2.49 -23.50 16.84
CA THR A 176 -1.22 -22.93 16.39
C THR A 176 -1.21 -22.75 14.88
N LEU A 177 -0.52 -21.71 14.40
CA LEU A 177 -0.41 -21.45 12.97
C LEU A 177 0.59 -22.45 12.36
N ALA A 178 0.09 -23.37 11.53
CA ALA A 178 0.92 -24.32 10.81
C ALA A 178 1.54 -23.67 9.57
N LYS A 179 0.69 -23.02 8.75
CA LYS A 179 1.11 -22.48 7.45
C LYS A 179 0.19 -21.39 6.94
N VAL A 180 0.75 -20.42 6.21
CA VAL A 180 -0.02 -19.48 5.37
C VAL A 180 0.00 -20.00 3.94
N ILE A 181 -1.18 -20.31 3.39
CA ILE A 181 -1.34 -20.84 2.02
C ILE A 181 -1.49 -19.71 1.01
N LYS A 182 -2.34 -18.72 1.35
CA LYS A 182 -2.64 -17.59 0.47
C LYS A 182 -2.75 -16.32 1.30
N ALA A 183 -2.26 -15.22 0.74
CA ALA A 183 -2.41 -13.90 1.32
C ALA A 183 -2.82 -12.92 0.23
N GLU A 184 -3.82 -12.11 0.51
CA GLU A 184 -4.26 -11.00 -0.32
C GLU A 184 -4.55 -9.79 0.56
N SER A 185 -4.39 -8.59 0.03
CA SER A 185 -4.77 -7.37 0.73
C SER A 185 -5.63 -6.45 -0.11
N GLN A 186 -6.49 -5.71 0.57
CA GLN A 186 -7.35 -4.70 -0.02
C GLN A 186 -7.24 -3.42 0.82
N VAL A 187 -7.03 -2.30 0.15
CA VAL A 187 -6.94 -0.97 0.79
C VAL A 187 -8.35 -0.40 0.95
N VAL A 188 -8.71 -0.03 2.18
CA VAL A 188 -9.97 0.61 2.57
C VAL A 188 -9.66 1.80 3.51
N ALA A 189 -10.51 2.12 4.48
CA ALA A 189 -10.17 3.01 5.61
C ALA A 189 -9.26 2.31 6.65
N GLY A 190 -8.24 1.59 6.17
CA GLY A 190 -7.46 0.57 6.85
C GLY A 190 -6.96 -0.43 5.81
N THR A 191 -6.51 -1.61 6.22
CA THR A 191 -6.15 -2.70 5.30
C THR A 191 -6.94 -3.94 5.66
N ASN A 192 -7.68 -4.49 4.71
CA ASN A 192 -8.23 -5.83 4.82
C ASN A 192 -7.19 -6.83 4.33
N PHE A 193 -6.83 -7.81 5.15
CA PHE A 193 -6.00 -8.94 4.79
C PHE A 193 -6.88 -10.18 4.68
N LYS A 194 -7.01 -10.73 3.48
CA LYS A 194 -7.66 -12.01 3.25
C LYS A 194 -6.59 -13.09 3.23
N LEU A 195 -6.60 -13.97 4.24
CA LEU A 195 -5.63 -15.05 4.37
C LEU A 195 -6.34 -16.39 4.30
N THR A 196 -5.67 -17.37 3.71
CA THR A 196 -5.99 -18.78 3.85
C THR A 196 -4.85 -19.40 4.66
N ILE A 197 -5.15 -19.82 5.88
CA ILE A 197 -4.18 -20.34 6.84
C ILE A 197 -4.54 -21.76 7.24
N GLU A 198 -3.53 -22.59 7.44
CA GLU A 198 -3.64 -23.89 8.07
C GLU A 198 -3.30 -23.73 9.55
N VAL A 199 -4.19 -24.25 10.38
CA VAL A 199 -4.15 -24.11 11.83
C VAL A 199 -4.22 -25.49 12.44
N ASP A 200 -3.29 -25.79 13.34
CA ASP A 200 -3.19 -27.07 14.04
C ASP A 200 -3.77 -26.89 15.46
N PRO A 201 -5.00 -27.36 15.72
CA PRO A 201 -5.54 -27.41 17.07
C PRO A 201 -4.77 -28.43 17.91
N VAL A 202 -4.66 -28.20 19.22
CA VAL A 202 -3.99 -29.13 20.15
C VAL A 202 -4.67 -30.50 20.16
N ASP A 203 -6.00 -30.53 20.03
CA ASP A 203 -6.80 -31.74 19.97
C ASP A 203 -7.68 -31.72 18.70
N GLY A 204 -7.20 -32.32 17.61
CA GLY A 204 -8.00 -32.47 16.40
C GLY A 204 -7.19 -32.59 15.11
N ASP A 205 -7.90 -32.59 13.99
CA ASP A 205 -7.31 -32.53 12.66
C ASP A 205 -7.00 -31.09 12.27
N ASN A 206 -5.95 -30.90 11.46
CA ASN A 206 -5.60 -29.61 10.88
C ASN A 206 -6.83 -28.94 10.25
N LEU A 207 -7.00 -27.66 10.53
CA LEU A 207 -8.09 -26.85 10.02
C LEU A 207 -7.56 -25.87 8.98
N LEU A 208 -8.22 -25.81 7.84
CA LEU A 208 -8.01 -24.77 6.86
C LEU A 208 -8.99 -23.63 7.10
N CYS A 209 -8.47 -22.48 7.50
CA CYS A 209 -9.25 -21.29 7.79
C CYS A 209 -9.06 -20.21 6.73
N GLU A 210 -10.16 -19.77 6.14
CA GLU A 210 -10.22 -18.51 5.41
C GLU A 210 -10.60 -17.39 6.39
N VAL A 211 -9.74 -16.38 6.48
CA VAL A 211 -9.91 -15.26 7.42
C VAL A 211 -9.79 -13.94 6.71
N ILE A 212 -10.54 -12.95 7.20
CA ILE A 212 -10.37 -11.54 6.84
C ILE A 212 -10.02 -10.79 8.12
N VAL A 213 -8.81 -10.23 8.18
CA VAL A 213 -8.36 -9.37 9.26
C VAL A 213 -8.36 -7.93 8.78
N PHE A 214 -9.05 -7.05 9.49
CA PHE A 214 -8.94 -5.61 9.29
C PHE A 214 -7.87 -5.06 10.23
N ASP A 215 -6.91 -4.35 9.67
CA ASP A 215 -5.82 -3.70 10.39
C ASP A 215 -5.78 -2.21 10.09
N GLN A 216 -5.76 -1.40 11.15
CA GLN A 216 -5.73 0.04 11.11
C GLN A 216 -4.73 0.54 12.15
N PRO A 217 -3.43 0.60 11.81
CA PRO A 217 -2.36 0.90 12.77
C PRO A 217 -2.49 2.27 13.44
N TRP A 218 -3.07 3.28 12.76
CA TRP A 218 -3.19 4.64 13.30
C TRP A 218 -4.27 4.77 14.38
N THR A 219 -5.19 3.83 14.48
CA THR A 219 -6.17 3.73 15.57
C THR A 219 -5.86 2.55 16.50
N ASN A 220 -4.72 1.87 16.30
CA ASN A 220 -4.38 0.59 16.95
C ASN A 220 -5.52 -0.43 16.87
N THR A 221 -6.31 -0.39 15.80
CA THR A 221 -7.46 -1.27 15.64
C THR A 221 -7.05 -2.45 14.76
N ARG A 222 -7.03 -3.64 15.34
CA ARG A 222 -6.89 -4.90 14.60
C ARG A 222 -8.03 -5.83 15.01
N LYS A 223 -8.78 -6.31 14.02
CA LYS A 223 -9.94 -7.18 14.27
C LYS A 223 -10.04 -8.29 13.24
N LEU A 224 -10.45 -9.47 13.71
CA LEU A 224 -10.89 -10.56 12.86
C LEU A 224 -12.31 -10.22 12.39
N SER A 225 -12.44 -9.79 11.13
CA SER A 225 -13.73 -9.40 10.54
C SER A 225 -14.56 -10.62 10.16
N GLU A 226 -13.91 -11.62 9.56
CA GLU A 226 -14.54 -12.87 9.13
C GLU A 226 -13.58 -14.04 9.36
N SER A 227 -14.12 -15.21 9.71
CA SER A 227 -13.37 -16.46 9.78
C SER A 227 -14.28 -17.64 9.42
N LYS A 228 -13.81 -18.50 8.50
CA LYS A 228 -14.47 -19.75 8.13
C LYS A 228 -13.41 -20.85 8.13
N CYS A 229 -13.57 -21.85 8.98
CA CYS A 229 -12.63 -22.97 9.10
C CYS A 229 -13.28 -24.26 8.62
N PHE A 230 -12.50 -25.08 7.91
CA PHE A 230 -12.92 -26.36 7.37
C PHE A 230 -11.87 -27.42 7.72
N PRO A 231 -12.25 -28.68 7.98
CA PRO A 231 -11.29 -29.77 8.17
C PRO A 231 -10.39 -29.94 6.93
N ALA A 232 -9.07 -29.93 7.11
CA ALA A 232 -8.10 -30.06 6.02
C ALA A 232 -8.19 -31.43 5.29
N LYS A 233 -8.84 -32.43 5.91
CA LYS A 233 -9.06 -33.77 5.34
C LYS A 233 -9.87 -33.80 4.04
N ASN A 234 -10.51 -32.71 3.63
CA ASN A 234 -11.34 -32.67 2.40
C ASN A 234 -10.62 -32.20 1.12
N LEU A 235 -9.29 -32.09 1.11
CA LEU A 235 -8.50 -31.75 -0.10
C LEU A 235 -7.84 -32.96 -0.79
N LEU A 236 -7.99 -34.18 -0.26
CA LEU A 236 -7.42 -35.41 -0.83
C LEU A 236 -8.36 -36.21 -1.77
N VAL A 237 -9.54 -35.70 -2.14
CA VAL A 237 -10.53 -36.47 -2.94
C VAL A 237 -10.68 -35.98 -4.40
N LYS A 238 -9.92 -34.98 -4.88
CA LYS A 238 -10.03 -34.51 -6.29
C LYS A 238 -8.84 -34.79 -7.21
N VAL A 239 -7.86 -35.61 -6.78
CA VAL A 239 -6.71 -35.98 -7.65
C VAL A 239 -6.51 -37.50 -7.78
N ALA A 240 -7.28 -38.33 -7.08
CA ALA A 240 -7.11 -39.78 -7.13
C ALA A 240 -8.37 -40.48 -7.67
N GLU A 241 -8.58 -40.40 -8.99
CA GLU A 241 -9.27 -41.47 -9.71
C GLU A 241 -8.69 -41.62 -11.12
N ALA A 242 -7.44 -42.07 -11.16
CA ALA A 242 -6.95 -42.89 -12.25
C ALA A 242 -6.61 -44.26 -11.62
N PRO A 243 -7.32 -45.35 -11.95
CA PRO A 243 -7.10 -46.63 -11.31
C PRO A 243 -5.77 -47.19 -11.82
N HIS A 244 -4.84 -47.43 -10.90
CA HIS A 244 -3.77 -48.38 -11.10
C HIS A 244 -4.12 -49.62 -10.28
N SER A 245 -4.55 -50.69 -10.94
CA SER A 245 -4.59 -52.02 -10.35
C SER A 245 -3.55 -52.91 -11.04
N ASP A 246 -2.52 -53.20 -10.24
CA ASP A 246 -1.93 -54.51 -10.05
C ASP A 246 -1.35 -55.27 -11.26
N THR A 247 -0.02 -55.29 -11.26
CA THR A 247 0.83 -56.38 -11.74
C THR A 247 0.47 -57.69 -11.03
N GLN A 248 0.07 -58.71 -11.79
CA GLN A 248 0.40 -60.10 -11.45
C GLN A 248 0.91 -60.85 -12.69
N VAL A 249 2.12 -61.36 -12.51
CA VAL A 249 2.89 -62.22 -13.40
C VAL A 249 2.24 -63.61 -13.45
N LYS A 250 2.23 -64.30 -14.61
CA LYS A 250 2.79 -65.66 -14.81
C LYS A 250 2.18 -66.48 -15.97
N THR A 251 3.07 -66.80 -16.92
CA THR A 251 3.29 -68.09 -17.61
C THR A 251 2.22 -68.76 -18.47
N ALA A 252 2.62 -68.90 -19.75
CA ALA A 252 2.96 -70.14 -20.46
C ALA A 252 1.90 -70.95 -21.23
N LYS A 253 2.33 -71.29 -22.46
CA LYS A 253 1.96 -72.45 -23.32
C LYS A 253 0.49 -72.51 -23.76
N LYS A 254 0.16 -72.76 -25.02
CA LYS A 254 0.79 -73.57 -26.06
C LYS A 254 0.25 -73.11 -27.42
#